data_AF-A0A5C9ESI7-F1
#
_entry.id   AF-A0A5C9ESI7-F1
#
_cell.length_a   1.000
_cell.length_b   1.000
_cell.length_c   1.000
_cell.angle_alpha   90.00
_cell.angle_beta   90.00
_cell.angle_gamma   90.00
#
_symmetry.space_group_name_H-M   'P 1'
#
loop_
_entity.id
_entity.type
_entity.pdbx_description
1 polymer ?
#
loop_
_entity_poly.entity_id
_entity_poly.type
_entity_poly.pdbx_seq_one_letter_code
_entity_poly.pdbx_strand_id
1 'polypeptide(L)'
;MSLRKSINQLRAKVFERVIREKVIKCTMYALVGIYLSLLIIGHIVASIATGYTLWDNWISDLGGIKYTPAPYLYDIACIFAGSLTLPFAFYLEHFLSPDLNKTTRMRIRIVESAFIFGFVGSLSYIGVGIFSEDRSYYGLHGLMSELAFGGFTLSALFTGWFAMLYETKIPKILGFYGAFGPLTFLILFIVIGNPLFEWLLLFAILLWIIPLSISIFHER
;
A
#
# COMPACT_ATOMS: atom_id res chain seq x y z
N MET A 1 -30.98 21.78 15.88
CA MET A 1 -30.14 21.29 14.76
C MET A 1 -30.55 19.85 14.48
N SER A 2 -30.83 19.44 13.23
CA SER A 2 -31.31 18.07 12.97
C SER A 2 -30.21 17.03 13.20
N LEU A 3 -30.58 15.85 13.70
CA LEU A 3 -29.66 14.74 13.99
C LEU A 3 -28.76 14.40 12.79
N ARG A 4 -29.32 14.41 11.58
CA ARG A 4 -28.60 14.20 10.31
C ARG A 4 -27.52 15.26 10.07
N LYS A 5 -27.80 16.54 10.37
CA LYS A 5 -26.82 17.62 10.23
C LYS A 5 -25.67 17.47 11.23
N SER A 6 -25.97 17.06 12.46
CA SER A 6 -24.95 16.78 13.49
C SER A 6 -24.04 15.61 13.11
N ILE A 7 -24.61 14.51 12.61
CA ILE A 7 -23.84 13.33 12.15
C ILE A 7 -22.93 13.71 10.97
N ASN A 8 -23.45 14.45 9.98
CA ASN A 8 -22.67 14.89 8.83
C ASN A 8 -21.52 15.83 9.22
N GLN A 9 -21.76 16.75 10.16
CA GLN A 9 -20.71 17.64 10.68
C GLN A 9 -19.63 16.88 11.45
N LEU A 10 -20.02 15.90 12.27
CA LEU A 10 -19.06 15.04 12.97
C LEU A 10 -18.22 14.23 11.98
N ARG A 11 -18.85 13.62 10.97
CA ARG A 11 -18.16 12.88 9.91
C ARG A 11 -17.15 13.74 9.17
N ALA A 12 -17.54 14.96 8.77
CA ALA A 12 -16.65 15.89 8.08
C ALA A 12 -15.45 16.26 8.97
N LYS A 13 -15.68 16.60 10.24
CA LYS A 13 -14.59 16.92 11.19
C LYS A 13 -13.64 15.76 11.43
N VAL A 14 -14.15 14.53 11.56
CA VAL A 14 -13.31 13.34 11.73
C VAL A 14 -12.49 13.08 10.47
N PHE A 15 -13.12 13.15 9.30
CA PHE A 15 -12.45 13.00 8.01
C PHE A 15 -11.31 14.02 7.86
N GLU A 16 -11.61 15.32 8.00
CA GLU A 16 -10.61 16.40 7.94
C GLU A 16 -9.47 16.23 8.95
N ARG A 17 -9.74 15.63 10.11
CA ARG A 17 -8.70 15.32 11.10
C ARG A 17 -7.82 14.15 10.67
N VAL A 18 -8.40 13.09 10.11
CA VAL A 18 -7.68 11.89 9.65
C VAL A 18 -6.82 12.22 8.43
N ILE A 19 -7.36 12.97 7.46
CA ILE A 19 -6.64 13.38 6.26
C ILE A 19 -5.80 14.65 6.44
N ARG A 20 -5.58 15.10 7.68
CA ARG A 20 -4.73 16.27 7.93
C ARG A 20 -3.30 15.93 7.52
N GLU A 21 -2.69 16.77 6.70
CA GLU A 21 -1.33 16.57 6.16
C GLU A 21 -0.31 16.16 7.23
N LYS A 22 -0.28 16.82 8.39
CA LYS A 22 0.61 16.47 9.51
C LYS A 22 0.40 15.05 10.03
N VAL A 23 -0.85 14.58 10.08
CA VAL A 23 -1.19 13.22 10.52
C VAL A 23 -0.70 12.23 9.47
N ILE A 24 -1.00 12.46 8.19
CA ILE A 24 -0.59 11.57 7.10
C ILE A 24 0.94 11.50 6.97
N LYS A 25 1.63 12.63 7.10
CA LYS A 25 3.10 12.65 7.14
C LYS A 25 3.64 11.79 8.27
N CYS A 26 3.05 11.87 9.46
CA CYS A 26 3.40 11.03 10.60
C CYS A 26 3.12 9.55 10.32
N THR A 27 1.95 9.21 9.74
CA THR A 27 1.63 7.81 9.41
C THR A 27 2.56 7.23 8.37
N MET A 28 2.99 8.01 7.37
CA MET A 28 3.95 7.55 6.36
C MET A 28 5.36 7.39 6.93
N TYR A 29 5.82 8.26 7.84
CA TYR A 29 7.07 8.01 8.55
C TYR A 29 6.98 6.79 9.48
N ALA A 30 5.85 6.61 10.16
CA ALA A 30 5.60 5.43 10.97
C ALA A 30 5.56 4.16 10.12
N LEU A 31 5.00 4.21 8.90
CA LEU A 31 5.05 3.11 7.94
C LEU A 31 6.50 2.75 7.65
N VAL A 32 7.32 3.69 7.17
CA VAL A 32 8.73 3.45 6.85
C VAL A 32 9.48 2.90 8.07
N GLY A 33 9.29 3.49 9.25
CA GLY A 33 10.00 3.07 10.47
C GLY A 33 9.55 1.70 10.97
N ILE A 34 8.25 1.51 11.21
CA ILE A 34 7.73 0.30 11.85
C ILE A 34 7.72 -0.88 10.87
N TYR A 35 7.14 -0.70 9.69
CA TYR A 35 6.98 -1.81 8.73
C TYR A 35 8.33 -2.32 8.24
N LEU A 36 9.23 -1.44 7.79
CA LEU A 36 10.54 -1.90 7.29
C LEU A 36 11.38 -2.53 8.41
N SER A 37 11.34 -1.98 9.63
CA SER A 37 12.07 -2.57 10.75
C SER A 37 11.56 -3.97 11.07
N LEU A 38 10.23 -4.16 11.15
CA LEU A 38 9.66 -5.48 11.42
C LEU A 38 9.94 -6.48 10.30
N LEU A 39 9.86 -6.06 9.03
CA LEU A 39 10.16 -6.91 7.88
C LEU A 39 11.64 -7.32 7.86
N ILE A 40 12.56 -6.37 8.07
CA ILE A 40 14.00 -6.63 8.09
C ILE A 40 14.37 -7.54 9.26
N ILE A 41 13.88 -7.24 10.47
CA ILE A 41 14.12 -8.07 11.66
C ILE A 41 13.54 -9.47 11.45
N GLY A 42 12.31 -9.57 10.94
CA GLY A 42 11.67 -10.85 10.63
C GLY A 42 12.48 -11.68 9.64
N HIS A 43 12.97 -11.05 8.57
CA HIS A 43 13.83 -11.69 7.59
C HIS A 43 15.17 -12.16 8.20
N ILE A 44 15.83 -11.33 9.01
CA ILE A 44 17.09 -11.71 9.69
C ILE A 44 16.86 -12.91 10.62
N VAL A 45 15.79 -12.88 11.42
CA VAL A 45 15.44 -13.97 12.34
C VAL A 45 15.19 -15.27 11.57
N ALA A 46 14.43 -15.21 10.48
CA ALA A 46 14.18 -16.36 9.62
C ALA A 46 15.48 -16.89 9.00
N SER A 47 16.31 -15.99 8.45
CA SER A 47 17.57 -16.35 7.78
C SER A 47 18.53 -17.09 8.71
N ILE A 48 18.67 -16.62 9.95
CA ILE A 48 19.54 -17.24 10.96
C ILE A 48 18.97 -18.57 11.44
N ALA A 49 17.65 -18.66 11.65
CA ALA A 49 17.03 -19.82 12.27
C ALA A 49 16.81 -20.99 11.30
N THR A 50 16.43 -20.72 10.05
CA THR A 50 15.97 -21.74 9.09
C THR A 50 16.73 -21.72 7.76
N GLY A 51 17.65 -20.76 7.56
CA GLY A 51 18.33 -20.57 6.28
C GLY A 51 17.45 -19.89 5.22
N TYR A 52 16.40 -19.19 5.64
CA TYR A 52 15.50 -18.44 4.77
C TYR A 52 16.25 -17.48 3.82
N THR A 53 15.91 -17.48 2.53
CA THR A 53 16.47 -16.52 1.56
C THR A 53 15.39 -15.93 0.65
N LEU A 54 15.64 -14.74 0.09
CA LEU A 54 14.72 -14.10 -0.87
C LEU A 54 14.61 -14.85 -2.20
N TRP A 55 15.57 -15.74 -2.51
CA TRP A 55 15.62 -16.50 -3.75
C TRP A 55 14.71 -17.72 -3.72
N ASP A 56 14.63 -18.35 -2.54
CA ASP A 56 14.00 -19.66 -2.37
C ASP A 56 12.69 -19.59 -1.58
N ASN A 57 12.39 -18.46 -0.91
CA ASN A 57 11.24 -18.32 -0.02
C ASN A 57 10.37 -17.11 -0.34
N TRP A 58 9.05 -17.32 -0.30
CA TRP A 58 8.03 -16.30 -0.52
C TRP A 58 7.99 -15.33 0.65
N ILE A 59 7.62 -14.07 0.43
CA ILE A 59 7.46 -13.11 1.52
C ILE A 59 6.44 -13.64 2.55
N SER A 60 5.35 -14.24 2.08
CA SER A 60 4.31 -14.85 2.92
C SER A 60 4.83 -15.94 3.84
N ASP A 61 5.91 -16.65 3.48
CA ASP A 61 6.53 -17.68 4.31
C ASP A 61 7.00 -17.08 5.66
N LEU A 62 7.29 -15.78 5.73
CA LEU A 62 7.61 -15.10 7.00
C LEU A 62 6.44 -15.09 8.00
N GLY A 63 5.21 -15.38 7.57
CA GLY A 63 4.05 -15.60 8.44
C GLY A 63 3.89 -17.05 8.91
N GLY A 64 4.76 -17.97 8.48
CA GLY A 64 4.66 -19.40 8.81
C GLY A 64 5.70 -19.87 9.83
N ILE A 65 5.27 -20.62 10.86
CA ILE A 65 6.14 -21.18 11.90
C ILE A 65 7.15 -22.19 11.34
N LYS A 66 6.88 -22.74 10.15
CA LYS A 66 7.79 -23.61 9.40
C LYS A 66 9.08 -22.87 8.99
N TYR A 67 8.99 -21.57 8.74
CA TYR A 67 10.07 -20.79 8.12
C TYR A 67 10.71 -19.79 9.08
N THR A 68 10.07 -19.47 10.20
CA THR A 68 10.62 -18.57 11.21
C THR A 68 10.08 -18.90 12.60
N PRO A 69 10.89 -18.75 13.66
CA PRO A 69 10.40 -18.85 15.04
C PRO A 69 9.52 -17.66 15.45
N ALA A 70 9.46 -16.59 14.66
CA ALA A 70 8.75 -15.35 14.99
C ALA A 70 7.79 -14.89 13.88
N PRO A 71 6.81 -15.72 13.47
CA PRO A 71 5.91 -15.40 12.34
C PRO A 71 5.04 -14.16 12.59
N TYR A 72 4.75 -13.89 13.87
CA TYR A 72 3.99 -12.72 14.29
C TYR A 72 4.64 -11.38 13.90
N LEU A 73 5.96 -11.33 13.66
CA LEU A 73 6.63 -10.10 13.23
C LEU A 73 6.12 -9.64 11.85
N TYR A 74 5.99 -10.58 10.91
CA TYR A 74 5.47 -10.29 9.58
C TYR A 74 3.98 -9.97 9.61
N ASP A 75 3.20 -10.73 10.38
CA ASP A 75 1.76 -10.51 10.53
C ASP A 75 1.46 -9.10 11.06
N ILE A 76 2.18 -8.70 12.11
CA ILE A 76 2.07 -7.36 12.71
C ILE A 76 2.53 -6.31 11.70
N ALA A 77 3.62 -6.55 10.96
CA ALA A 77 4.08 -5.63 9.92
C ALA A 77 2.99 -5.38 8.87
N CYS A 78 2.32 -6.42 8.38
CA CYS A 78 1.25 -6.31 7.39
C CYS A 78 0.04 -5.52 7.93
N ILE A 79 -0.39 -5.82 9.17
CA ILE A 79 -1.49 -5.11 9.83
C ILE A 79 -1.16 -3.62 10.01
N PHE A 80 0.03 -3.30 10.52
CA PHE A 80 0.45 -1.91 10.68
C PHE A 80 0.55 -1.20 9.33
N ALA A 81 1.18 -1.82 8.34
CA ALA A 81 1.33 -1.22 7.04
C ALA A 81 -0.01 -0.92 6.38
N GLY A 82 -0.90 -1.91 6.28
CA GLY A 82 -2.23 -1.70 5.71
C GLY A 82 -3.06 -0.67 6.49
N SER A 83 -2.95 -0.64 7.83
CA SER A 83 -3.63 0.36 8.67
C SER A 83 -3.10 1.77 8.45
N LEU A 84 -1.78 1.93 8.24
CA LEU A 84 -1.13 3.23 8.04
C LEU A 84 -1.26 3.75 6.61
N THR A 85 -1.35 2.86 5.60
CA THR A 85 -1.60 3.24 4.20
C THR A 85 -3.07 3.57 3.94
N LEU A 86 -4.00 3.07 4.75
CA LEU A 86 -5.43 3.32 4.56
C LEU A 86 -5.79 4.83 4.64
N PRO A 87 -5.39 5.60 5.68
CA PRO A 87 -5.56 7.06 5.67
C PRO A 87 -4.86 7.75 4.50
N PHE A 88 -3.71 7.23 4.06
CA PHE A 88 -2.98 7.77 2.92
C PHE A 88 -3.77 7.65 1.61
N ALA A 89 -4.52 6.56 1.40
CA ALA A 89 -5.39 6.42 0.23
C ALA A 89 -6.45 7.53 0.16
N PHE A 90 -7.14 7.83 1.28
CA PHE A 90 -8.09 8.94 1.35
C PHE A 90 -7.44 10.31 1.15
N TYR A 91 -6.25 10.49 1.71
CA TYR A 91 -5.49 11.73 1.54
C TYR A 91 -5.07 11.92 0.08
N LEU A 92 -4.60 10.87 -0.59
CA LEU A 92 -4.19 10.91 -1.99
C LEU A 92 -5.38 11.23 -2.90
N GLU A 93 -6.54 10.63 -2.66
CA GLU A 93 -7.79 10.99 -3.36
C GLU A 93 -8.08 12.49 -3.21
N HIS A 94 -8.06 13.00 -1.98
CA HIS A 94 -8.30 14.42 -1.72
C HIS A 94 -7.25 15.34 -2.36
N PHE A 95 -5.99 14.93 -2.33
CA PHE A 95 -4.87 15.67 -2.91
C PHE A 95 -4.94 15.75 -4.44
N LEU A 96 -5.38 14.66 -5.09
CA LEU A 96 -5.53 14.59 -6.55
C LEU A 96 -6.89 15.08 -7.04
N SER A 97 -7.86 15.26 -6.13
CA SER A 97 -9.24 15.62 -6.45
C SER A 97 -9.30 16.90 -7.28
N PRO A 98 -9.77 16.84 -8.53
CA PRO A 98 -9.90 18.01 -9.37
C PRO A 98 -11.13 18.86 -8.99
N ASP A 99 -11.15 20.12 -9.41
CA ASP A 99 -12.37 20.95 -9.35
C ASP A 99 -13.46 20.32 -10.23
N LEU A 100 -14.51 19.79 -9.59
CA LEU A 100 -15.59 19.06 -10.24
C LEU A 100 -16.31 19.88 -11.32
N ASN A 101 -16.31 21.20 -11.22
CA ASN A 101 -16.98 22.08 -12.18
C ASN A 101 -16.13 22.32 -13.44
N LYS A 102 -14.83 22.02 -13.40
CA LYS A 102 -13.86 22.35 -14.47
C LYS A 102 -13.12 21.14 -15.02
N THR A 103 -13.48 19.94 -14.57
CA THR A 103 -12.72 18.72 -14.85
C THR A 103 -13.47 17.77 -15.78
N THR A 104 -12.72 16.90 -16.46
CA THR A 104 -13.30 15.85 -17.29
C THR A 104 -13.69 14.63 -16.46
N ARG A 105 -14.71 13.89 -16.92
CA ARG A 105 -15.11 12.62 -16.29
C ARG A 105 -13.96 11.61 -16.23
N MET A 106 -13.08 11.61 -17.22
CA MET A 106 -11.91 10.73 -17.26
C MET A 106 -10.95 11.04 -16.11
N ARG A 107 -10.67 12.33 -15.86
CA ARG A 107 -9.80 12.76 -14.76
C ARG A 107 -10.33 12.31 -13.40
N ILE A 108 -11.64 12.43 -13.18
CA ILE A 108 -12.31 11.94 -11.96
C ILE A 108 -12.14 10.43 -11.82
N ARG A 109 -12.48 9.66 -12.87
CA ARG A 109 -12.42 8.19 -12.84
C ARG A 109 -11.03 7.63 -12.54
N ILE A 110 -9.97 8.28 -13.03
CA ILE A 110 -8.58 7.86 -12.74
C ILE A 110 -8.28 8.02 -11.25
N VAL A 111 -8.69 9.15 -10.64
CA VAL A 111 -8.50 9.39 -9.19
C VAL A 111 -9.33 8.40 -8.36
N GLU A 112 -10.60 8.19 -8.73
CA GLU A 112 -11.47 7.22 -8.06
C GLU A 112 -10.90 5.79 -8.16
N SER A 113 -10.35 5.41 -9.31
CA SER A 113 -9.71 4.11 -9.50
C SER A 113 -8.47 3.97 -8.59
N ALA A 114 -7.60 4.98 -8.58
CA ALA A 114 -6.43 5.00 -7.70
C ALA A 114 -6.81 4.83 -6.23
N PHE A 115 -7.87 5.52 -5.80
CA PHE A 115 -8.43 5.42 -4.45
C PHE A 115 -8.98 4.03 -4.16
N ILE A 116 -9.87 3.49 -5.00
CA ILE A 116 -10.50 2.17 -4.79
C ILE A 116 -9.42 1.10 -4.67
N PHE A 117 -8.45 1.07 -5.58
CA PHE A 117 -7.39 0.07 -5.54
C PHE A 117 -6.44 0.26 -4.35
N GLY A 118 -6.15 1.51 -3.96
CA GLY A 118 -5.35 1.78 -2.76
C GLY A 118 -6.05 1.38 -1.47
N PHE A 119 -7.38 1.56 -1.42
CA PHE A 119 -8.23 1.12 -0.32
C PHE A 119 -8.28 -0.40 -0.23
N VAL A 120 -8.53 -1.09 -1.35
CA VAL A 120 -8.51 -2.56 -1.41
C VAL A 120 -7.13 -3.08 -1.01
N GLY A 121 -6.06 -2.52 -1.58
CA GLY A 121 -4.69 -2.91 -1.26
C GLY A 121 -4.39 -2.80 0.24
N SER A 122 -4.77 -1.67 0.85
CA SER A 122 -4.57 -1.43 2.28
C SER A 122 -5.39 -2.38 3.16
N LEU A 123 -6.67 -2.58 2.86
CA LEU A 123 -7.54 -3.46 3.63
C LEU A 123 -7.13 -4.93 3.51
N SER A 124 -6.79 -5.36 2.30
CA SER A 124 -6.31 -6.71 2.03
C SER A 124 -4.95 -6.96 2.68
N TYR A 125 -4.07 -5.95 2.78
CA TYR A 125 -2.80 -6.12 3.49
C TYR A 125 -2.96 -6.27 5.01
N ILE A 126 -3.98 -5.63 5.61
CA ILE A 126 -4.41 -5.97 6.98
C ILE A 126 -4.87 -7.43 7.02
N GLY A 127 -5.67 -7.85 6.03
CA GLY A 127 -6.10 -9.23 5.86
C GLY A 127 -4.95 -10.23 5.81
N VAL A 128 -3.85 -9.95 5.11
CA VAL A 128 -2.66 -10.80 5.03
C VAL A 128 -2.10 -11.13 6.42
N GLY A 129 -2.01 -10.14 7.32
CA GLY A 129 -1.52 -10.39 8.68
C GLY A 129 -2.54 -11.09 9.60
N ILE A 130 -3.85 -10.86 9.38
CA ILE A 130 -4.90 -11.56 10.13
C ILE A 130 -4.94 -13.04 9.73
N PHE A 131 -5.12 -13.28 8.43
CA PHE A 131 -5.13 -14.59 7.81
C PHE A 131 -3.70 -14.95 7.41
N SER A 132 -2.80 -15.06 8.38
CA SER A 132 -1.41 -15.45 8.16
C SER A 132 -1.28 -16.81 7.46
N GLU A 133 -0.09 -17.15 6.97
CA GLU A 133 0.19 -18.42 6.27
C GLU A 133 -0.29 -19.64 7.08
N ASP A 134 0.03 -19.69 8.38
CA ASP A 134 -0.42 -20.75 9.28
C ASP A 134 -1.92 -20.71 9.61
N ARG A 135 -2.59 -19.57 9.34
CA ARG A 135 -4.01 -19.29 9.64
C ARG A 135 -4.83 -19.08 8.35
N SER A 136 -4.40 -19.68 7.25
CA SER A 136 -5.03 -19.57 5.94
C SER A 136 -6.24 -20.51 5.81
N TYR A 137 -7.31 -20.20 6.54
CA TYR A 137 -8.58 -20.93 6.37
C TYR A 137 -9.17 -20.63 4.98
N TYR A 138 -9.57 -21.66 4.24
CA TYR A 138 -10.19 -21.55 2.91
C TYR A 138 -9.36 -20.78 1.85
N GLY A 139 -8.03 -20.72 2.01
CA GLY A 139 -7.15 -19.99 1.09
C GLY A 139 -7.24 -18.46 1.23
N LEU A 140 -7.79 -17.96 2.35
CA LEU A 140 -7.94 -16.51 2.58
C LEU A 140 -6.61 -15.75 2.59
N HIS A 141 -5.50 -16.37 3.03
CA HIS A 141 -4.18 -15.72 2.96
C HIS A 141 -3.83 -15.37 1.51
N GLY A 142 -3.94 -16.35 0.60
CA GLY A 142 -3.65 -16.18 -0.82
C GLY A 142 -4.51 -15.10 -1.45
N LEU A 143 -5.83 -15.16 -1.23
CA LEU A 143 -6.75 -14.12 -1.74
C LEU A 143 -6.39 -12.72 -1.22
N MET A 144 -6.09 -12.59 0.07
CA MET A 144 -5.71 -11.29 0.64
C MET A 144 -4.36 -10.80 0.12
N SER A 145 -3.40 -11.69 -0.11
CA SER A 145 -2.10 -11.35 -0.69
C SER A 145 -2.24 -10.88 -2.13
N GLU A 146 -3.00 -11.61 -2.96
CA GLU A 146 -3.30 -11.22 -4.35
C GLU A 146 -4.00 -9.86 -4.43
N LEU A 147 -5.01 -9.63 -3.59
CA LEU A 147 -5.71 -8.35 -3.53
C LEU A 147 -4.83 -7.22 -2.99
N ALA A 148 -3.90 -7.50 -2.07
CA ALA A 148 -2.96 -6.51 -1.53
C ALA A 148 -1.97 -6.07 -2.62
N PHE A 149 -1.26 -7.02 -3.23
CA PHE A 149 -0.29 -6.73 -4.30
C PHE A 149 -0.96 -6.13 -5.53
N GLY A 150 -2.08 -6.69 -5.97
CA GLY A 150 -2.87 -6.15 -7.08
C GLY A 150 -3.42 -4.77 -6.78
N GLY A 151 -3.99 -4.56 -5.59
CA GLY A 151 -4.53 -3.27 -5.14
C GLY A 151 -3.48 -2.17 -5.10
N PHE A 152 -2.33 -2.41 -4.45
CA PHE A 152 -1.25 -1.42 -4.42
C PHE A 152 -0.64 -1.16 -5.79
N THR A 153 -0.46 -2.20 -6.61
CA THR A 153 0.07 -2.05 -7.98
C THR A 153 -0.87 -1.23 -8.86
N LEU A 154 -2.17 -1.50 -8.81
CA LEU A 154 -3.16 -0.75 -9.60
C LEU A 154 -3.35 0.68 -9.06
N SER A 155 -3.27 0.88 -7.75
CA SER A 155 -3.26 2.23 -7.16
C SER A 155 -2.06 3.05 -7.66
N ALA A 156 -0.88 2.41 -7.73
CA ALA A 156 0.33 3.00 -8.30
C ALA A 156 0.16 3.32 -9.79
N LEU A 157 -0.42 2.38 -10.54
CA LEU A 157 -0.70 2.56 -11.96
C LEU A 157 -1.56 3.80 -12.23
N PHE A 158 -2.72 3.89 -11.58
CA PHE A 158 -3.66 5.00 -11.83
C PHE A 158 -3.13 6.33 -11.31
N THR A 159 -2.46 6.34 -10.15
CA THR A 159 -1.82 7.56 -9.61
C THR A 159 -0.68 8.02 -10.53
N GLY A 160 0.14 7.08 -10.99
CA GLY A 160 1.25 7.33 -11.91
C GLY A 160 0.77 7.90 -13.24
N TRP A 161 -0.26 7.27 -13.82
CA TRP A 161 -0.91 7.73 -15.03
C TRP A 161 -1.52 9.13 -14.87
N PHE A 162 -2.18 9.40 -13.75
CA PHE A 162 -2.71 10.73 -13.44
C PHE A 162 -1.59 11.78 -13.38
N ALA A 163 -0.51 11.48 -12.66
CA ALA A 163 0.64 12.36 -12.52
C ALA A 163 1.32 12.63 -13.87
N MET A 164 1.34 11.65 -14.79
CA MET A 164 1.88 11.82 -16.14
C MET A 164 0.97 12.69 -17.02
N LEU A 165 -0.34 12.41 -17.05
CA LEU A 165 -1.29 13.07 -17.95
C LEU A 165 -1.65 14.50 -17.55
N TYR A 166 -1.65 14.81 -16.26
CA TYR A 166 -2.14 16.09 -15.76
C TYR A 166 -1.03 16.89 -15.06
N GLU A 167 -1.23 18.20 -14.98
CA GLU A 167 -0.40 19.06 -14.13
C GLU A 167 -0.71 18.75 -12.67
N THR A 168 0.30 18.28 -11.95
CA THR A 168 0.23 17.93 -10.53
C THR A 168 1.56 18.32 -9.88
N LYS A 169 1.59 18.36 -8.55
CA LYS A 169 2.83 18.52 -7.79
C LYS A 169 3.66 17.22 -7.70
N ILE A 170 3.19 16.11 -8.29
CA ILE A 170 3.95 14.86 -8.28
C ILE A 170 4.98 14.93 -9.41
N PRO A 171 6.29 14.74 -9.13
CA PRO A 171 7.32 14.68 -10.16
C PRO A 171 6.99 13.64 -11.23
N LYS A 172 7.14 14.01 -12.51
CA LYS A 172 6.81 13.12 -13.64
C LYS A 172 7.58 11.79 -13.61
N ILE A 173 8.82 11.79 -13.08
CA ILE A 173 9.62 10.58 -12.87
C ILE A 173 8.93 9.58 -11.92
N LEU A 174 8.32 10.07 -10.83
CA LEU A 174 7.55 9.25 -9.90
C LEU A 174 6.22 8.81 -10.51
N GLY A 175 5.62 9.66 -11.35
CA GLY A 175 4.46 9.28 -12.15
C GLY A 175 4.75 8.11 -13.08
N PHE A 176 5.84 8.20 -13.85
CA PHE A 176 6.30 7.14 -14.75
C PHE A 176 6.64 5.85 -13.99
N TYR A 177 7.41 5.94 -12.91
CA TYR A 177 7.76 4.77 -12.10
C TYR A 177 6.52 4.13 -11.46
N GLY A 178 5.55 4.91 -10.97
CA GLY A 178 4.29 4.39 -10.44
C GLY A 178 3.46 3.65 -11.48
N ALA A 179 3.44 4.17 -12.72
CA ALA A 179 2.73 3.55 -13.83
C ALA A 179 3.32 2.19 -14.24
N PHE A 180 4.65 2.10 -14.34
CA PHE A 180 5.31 0.95 -14.98
C PHE A 180 6.12 0.06 -14.05
N GLY A 181 6.69 0.60 -12.96
CA GLY A 181 7.57 -0.13 -12.05
C GLY A 181 6.89 -1.32 -11.39
N PRO A 182 5.94 -1.11 -10.44
CA PRO A 182 5.19 -2.20 -9.81
C PRO A 182 4.49 -3.12 -10.82
N LEU A 183 3.91 -2.56 -11.89
CA LEU A 183 3.21 -3.33 -12.92
C LEU A 183 4.15 -4.33 -13.63
N THR A 184 5.38 -3.92 -13.93
CA THR A 184 6.37 -4.81 -14.56
C THR A 184 6.66 -6.01 -13.67
N PHE A 185 6.91 -5.80 -12.38
CA PHE A 185 7.19 -6.90 -11.45
C PHE A 185 5.95 -7.76 -11.16
N LEU A 186 4.75 -7.19 -11.18
CA LEU A 186 3.52 -7.97 -11.08
C LEU A 186 3.35 -8.91 -12.28
N ILE A 187 3.60 -8.42 -13.50
CA ILE A 187 3.55 -9.25 -14.71
C ILE A 187 4.62 -10.37 -14.64
N LEU A 188 5.86 -10.03 -14.25
CA LEU A 188 6.93 -11.03 -14.11
C LEU A 188 6.59 -12.07 -13.04
N PHE A 189 6.05 -11.65 -11.90
CA PHE A 189 5.60 -12.55 -10.84
C PHE A 189 4.51 -13.51 -11.34
N ILE A 190 3.49 -13.03 -12.05
CA ILE A 190 2.42 -13.88 -12.60
C ILE A 190 2.93 -14.86 -13.66
N VAL A 191 3.84 -14.41 -14.54
CA VAL A 191 4.34 -15.24 -15.65
C VAL A 191 5.35 -16.28 -15.18
N ILE A 192 6.25 -15.91 -14.27
CA ILE A 192 7.37 -16.75 -13.85
C ILE A 192 7.03 -17.56 -12.60
N GLY A 193 6.23 -17.01 -11.68
CA GLY A 193 5.81 -17.69 -10.46
C GLY A 193 6.98 -18.08 -9.56
N ASN A 194 7.89 -17.13 -9.26
CA ASN A 194 9.08 -17.37 -8.43
C ASN A 194 9.17 -16.39 -7.24
N PRO A 195 9.67 -16.82 -6.07
CA PRO A 195 9.78 -15.99 -4.86
C PRO A 195 10.49 -14.67 -5.05
N LEU A 196 11.56 -14.66 -5.83
CA LEU A 196 12.34 -13.45 -6.09
C LEU A 196 11.46 -12.34 -6.70
N PHE A 197 10.55 -12.68 -7.61
CA PHE A 197 9.71 -11.68 -8.26
C PHE A 197 8.60 -11.15 -7.35
N GLU A 198 8.16 -11.93 -6.35
CA GLU A 198 7.29 -11.42 -5.29
C GLU A 198 8.02 -10.37 -4.45
N TRP A 199 9.26 -10.67 -4.05
CA TRP A 199 10.14 -9.73 -3.33
C TRP A 199 10.41 -8.45 -4.13
N LEU A 200 10.73 -8.58 -5.41
CA LEU A 200 10.96 -7.44 -6.30
C LEU A 200 9.68 -6.61 -6.50
N LEU A 201 8.50 -7.25 -6.55
CA LEU A 201 7.23 -6.55 -6.58
C LEU A 201 7.01 -5.72 -5.30
N LEU A 202 7.25 -6.30 -4.13
CA LEU A 202 7.18 -5.56 -2.86
C LEU A 202 8.13 -4.36 -2.87
N PHE A 203 9.40 -4.57 -3.26
CA PHE A 203 10.38 -3.49 -3.31
C PHE A 203 9.99 -2.41 -4.33
N ALA A 204 9.41 -2.78 -5.46
CA ALA A 204 8.93 -1.81 -6.46
C ALA A 204 7.77 -0.96 -5.91
N ILE A 205 6.83 -1.55 -5.18
CA ILE A 205 5.75 -0.82 -4.52
C ILE A 205 6.34 0.14 -3.47
N LEU A 206 7.30 -0.31 -2.65
CA LEU A 206 7.94 0.52 -1.63
C LEU A 206 8.75 1.68 -2.23
N LEU A 207 9.53 1.40 -3.28
CA LEU A 207 10.31 2.38 -4.04
C LEU A 207 9.41 3.42 -4.74
N TRP A 208 8.13 3.14 -4.92
CA TRP A 208 7.17 4.12 -5.42
C TRP A 208 6.49 4.89 -4.28
N ILE A 209 5.86 4.19 -3.33
CA ILE A 209 5.01 4.81 -2.31
C ILE A 209 5.81 5.69 -1.34
N ILE A 210 7.05 5.29 -0.99
CA ILE A 210 7.88 6.06 -0.07
C ILE A 210 8.30 7.40 -0.70
N PRO A 211 8.94 7.45 -1.89
CA PRO A 211 9.25 8.71 -2.55
C PRO A 211 8.01 9.54 -2.90
N LEU A 212 6.90 8.90 -3.31
CA LEU A 212 5.64 9.60 -3.54
C LEU A 212 5.20 10.35 -2.28
N SER A 213 5.16 9.66 -1.14
CA SER A 213 4.77 10.27 0.13
C SER A 213 5.66 11.45 0.50
N ILE A 214 6.99 11.32 0.33
CA ILE A 214 7.95 12.40 0.58
C ILE A 214 7.69 13.58 -0.35
N SER A 215 7.51 13.33 -1.65
CA SER A 215 7.29 14.38 -2.65
C SER A 215 6.05 15.23 -2.37
N ILE A 216 4.96 14.59 -1.91
CA ILE A 216 3.71 15.29 -1.59
C ILE A 216 3.87 16.24 -0.38
N PHE A 217 4.77 15.92 0.56
CA PHE A 217 5.01 16.71 1.78
C PHE A 217 6.22 17.65 1.73
N HIS A 218 7.06 17.58 0.70
CA HIS A 218 8.28 18.41 0.60
C HIS A 218 8.06 19.70 -0.20
N GLU A 219 7.08 19.75 -1.12
CA GLU A 219 6.82 20.93 -1.97
C GLU A 219 5.82 21.95 -1.37
N ARG A 220 5.91 22.22 -0.06
CA ARG A 220 5.11 23.27 0.61
C ARG A 220 5.92 24.07 1.61
#